data_AF-A0A7S2JS30-F1
#
_entry.id   AF-A0A7S2JS30-F1
#
_cell.length_a   1.000
_cell.length_b   1.000
_cell.length_c   1.000
_cell.angle_alpha   90.00
_cell.angle_beta   90.00
_cell.angle_gamma   90.00
#
_symmetry.space_group_name_H-M   'P 1'
#
loop_
_entity.id
_entity.type
_entity.pdbx_description
1 polymer ?
#
loop_
_entity_poly.entity_id
_entity_poly.type
_entity_poly.pdbx_seq_one_letter_code
_entity_poly.pdbx_strand_id
1 'polypeptide(L)'
;IMDAVPGLWSVELPTLKNGASAFKKLKEKYLTKIADILDIDPHEGVLTGAWVGLFHQMLPSAYQKDAFEWVLAKGMPSLIALTVAILEVNTDVLLRVDEMHRGGHLQKNLWNSPLWTQATQGRPATAPQVSRAALNDRVAALLPESARWYKSFAAADATRS
;
A
#
# COMPACT_ATOMS: atom_id res chain seq x y z
N ILE A 1 -1.17 -26.57 18.85
CA ILE A 1 -0.43 -26.44 17.58
C ILE A 1 -1.22 -25.39 16.81
N MET A 2 -0.71 -24.15 16.77
CA MET A 2 -1.31 -23.11 15.93
C MET A 2 -1.07 -23.53 14.49
N ASP A 3 -2.09 -24.06 13.84
CA ASP A 3 -2.04 -24.23 12.39
C ASP A 3 -1.70 -22.87 11.79
N ALA A 4 -0.52 -22.79 11.16
CA ALA A 4 -0.03 -21.58 10.55
C ALA A 4 -1.11 -21.10 9.58
N VAL A 5 -1.77 -19.99 9.91
CA VAL A 5 -2.62 -19.29 8.95
C VAL A 5 -1.75 -19.09 7.71
N PRO A 6 -2.10 -19.65 6.54
CA PRO A 6 -1.44 -19.30 5.29
C PRO A 6 -1.69 -17.80 5.12
N GLY A 7 -0.70 -17.01 5.50
CA GLY A 7 -0.93 -15.65 5.96
C GLY A 7 0.18 -14.74 5.49
N LEU A 8 -0.06 -13.44 5.64
CA LEU A 8 0.87 -12.37 5.26
C LEU A 8 2.33 -12.62 5.68
N TRP A 9 2.53 -13.38 6.75
CA TRP A 9 3.81 -13.68 7.38
C TRP A 9 4.26 -15.14 7.21
N SER A 10 3.70 -15.90 6.26
CA SER A 10 4.17 -17.27 5.98
C SER A 10 5.59 -17.25 5.40
N VAL A 11 6.35 -18.32 5.66
CA VAL A 11 7.68 -18.54 5.04
C VAL A 11 7.54 -18.46 3.51
N GLU A 12 8.53 -17.86 2.84
CA GLU A 12 8.55 -17.55 1.39
C GLU A 12 7.53 -16.50 0.89
N LEU A 13 6.64 -16.02 1.77
CA LEU A 13 5.73 -14.90 1.50
C LEU A 13 4.91 -15.01 0.18
N PRO A 14 4.36 -16.19 -0.21
CA PRO A 14 3.63 -16.37 -1.46
C PRO A 14 2.40 -15.44 -1.59
N THR A 15 1.79 -15.07 -0.46
CA THR A 15 0.70 -14.10 -0.43
C THR A 15 1.15 -12.71 -0.89
N LEU A 16 2.37 -12.29 -0.56
CA LEU A 16 2.92 -10.98 -0.95
C LEU A 16 3.15 -10.91 -2.46
N LYS A 17 3.63 -11.99 -3.09
CA LYS A 17 3.82 -12.06 -4.55
C LYS A 17 2.50 -11.90 -5.31
N ASN A 18 1.46 -12.60 -4.88
CA ASN A 18 0.12 -12.47 -5.46
C ASN A 18 -0.49 -11.10 -5.18
N GLY A 19 -0.27 -10.56 -3.98
CA GLY A 19 -0.65 -9.21 -3.62
C GLY A 19 0.00 -8.15 -4.51
N ALA A 20 1.30 -8.28 -4.75
CA ALA A 20 2.10 -7.41 -5.59
C ALA A 20 1.60 -7.39 -7.05
N SER A 21 1.28 -8.56 -7.60
CA SER A 21 0.69 -8.69 -8.94
C SER A 21 -0.69 -8.02 -9.03
N ALA A 22 -1.53 -8.20 -8.00
CA ALA A 22 -2.83 -7.54 -7.92
C ALA A 22 -2.71 -6.02 -7.76
N PHE A 23 -1.76 -5.55 -6.94
CA PHE A 23 -1.46 -4.12 -6.79
C PHE A 23 -1.03 -3.52 -8.13
N LYS A 24 -0.17 -4.19 -8.90
CA LYS A 24 0.26 -3.71 -10.22
C LYS A 24 -0.95 -3.43 -11.14
N LYS A 25 -1.95 -4.31 -11.15
CA LYS A 25 -3.18 -4.11 -11.93
C LYS A 25 -3.99 -2.91 -11.47
N LEU A 26 -4.07 -2.67 -10.16
CA LEU A 26 -4.78 -1.51 -9.62
C LEU A 26 -3.98 -0.21 -9.79
N LYS A 27 -2.64 -0.26 -9.72
CA LYS A 27 -1.75 0.87 -10.04
C LYS A 27 -2.01 1.36 -11.46
N GLU A 28 -1.98 0.43 -12.43
CA GLU A 28 -2.24 0.72 -13.86
C GLU A 28 -3.59 1.41 -14.08
N LYS A 29 -4.59 1.11 -13.24
CA LYS A 29 -5.96 1.62 -13.37
C LYS A 29 -6.22 2.92 -12.62
N TYR A 30 -5.75 3.03 -11.37
CA TYR A 30 -6.15 4.10 -10.44
C TYR A 30 -5.07 5.13 -10.18
N LEU A 31 -3.80 4.79 -10.40
CA LEU A 31 -2.66 5.65 -10.06
C LEU A 31 -2.01 6.24 -11.32
N THR A 32 -2.80 6.49 -12.37
CA THR A 32 -2.30 6.91 -13.69
C THR A 32 -1.51 8.22 -13.64
N LYS A 33 -1.93 9.17 -12.80
CA LYS A 33 -1.26 10.48 -12.62
C LYS A 33 0.16 10.38 -12.07
N ILE A 34 0.46 9.30 -11.36
CA ILE A 34 1.75 9.08 -10.73
C ILE A 34 2.44 7.84 -11.28
N ALA A 35 1.92 7.23 -12.35
CA ALA A 35 2.42 5.95 -12.84
C ALA A 35 3.90 6.03 -13.25
N ASP A 36 4.30 7.14 -13.88
CA ASP A 36 5.65 7.36 -14.41
C ASP A 36 6.67 7.66 -13.30
N ILE A 37 6.21 8.18 -12.16
CA ILE A 37 7.06 8.48 -10.99
C ILE A 37 7.02 7.36 -9.95
N LEU A 38 5.98 6.51 -9.98
CA LEU A 38 5.77 5.39 -9.09
C LEU A 38 6.42 4.13 -9.65
N ASP A 39 7.75 4.17 -9.71
CA ASP A 39 8.60 3.01 -9.95
C ASP A 39 8.71 2.15 -8.68
N ILE A 40 7.56 1.71 -8.18
CA ILE A 40 7.49 0.70 -7.13
C ILE A 40 7.36 -0.63 -7.85
N ASP A 41 8.45 -1.40 -7.87
CA ASP A 41 8.32 -2.84 -8.02
C ASP A 41 7.73 -3.37 -6.70
N PRO A 42 6.51 -3.91 -6.70
CA PRO A 42 5.88 -4.41 -5.49
C PRO A 42 6.56 -5.67 -4.94
N HIS A 43 7.49 -6.30 -5.68
CA HIS A 43 8.36 -7.36 -5.20
C HIS A 43 9.63 -6.83 -4.52
N GLU A 44 9.92 -5.53 -4.60
CA GLU A 44 11.03 -4.93 -3.88
C GLU A 44 10.70 -4.72 -2.39
N GLY A 45 11.76 -4.70 -1.57
CA GLY A 45 11.67 -4.73 -0.11
C GLY A 45 10.88 -3.57 0.53
N VAL A 46 10.67 -2.47 -0.21
CA VAL A 46 9.98 -1.27 0.28
C VAL A 46 8.48 -1.51 0.49
N LEU A 47 7.77 -2.02 -0.52
CA LEU A 47 6.33 -2.30 -0.37
C LEU A 47 6.10 -3.50 0.56
N THR A 48 6.98 -4.49 0.49
CA THR A 48 6.99 -5.63 1.40
C THR A 48 7.12 -5.19 2.87
N GLY A 49 8.06 -4.28 3.17
CA GLY A 49 8.24 -3.72 4.50
C GLY A 49 7.01 -2.93 4.97
N ALA A 50 6.42 -2.12 4.09
CA ALA A 50 5.20 -1.39 4.38
C ALA A 50 4.02 -2.33 4.69
N TRP A 51 3.87 -3.43 3.96
CA TRP A 51 2.81 -4.42 4.19
C TRP A 51 3.01 -5.22 5.46
N VAL A 52 4.22 -5.73 5.71
CA VAL A 52 4.55 -6.48 6.94
C VAL A 52 4.42 -5.59 8.18
N GLY A 53 4.82 -4.32 8.06
CA GLY A 53 4.69 -3.32 9.12
C GLY A 53 3.34 -2.61 9.18
N LEU A 54 2.35 -3.02 8.38
CA LEU A 54 1.01 -2.42 8.31
C LEU A 54 1.04 -0.89 8.21
N PHE A 55 1.97 -0.38 7.41
CA PHE A 55 2.15 1.03 7.14
C PHE A 55 2.43 1.87 8.41
N HIS A 56 3.03 1.30 9.46
CA HIS A 56 3.22 2.01 10.72
C HIS A 56 4.06 3.31 10.60
N GLN A 57 4.89 3.42 9.56
CA GLN A 57 5.68 4.62 9.26
C GLN A 57 4.90 5.67 8.45
N MET A 58 3.77 5.30 7.86
CA MET A 58 2.96 6.14 6.98
C MET A 58 1.63 6.56 7.59
N LEU A 59 1.05 5.69 8.41
CA LEU A 59 -0.26 5.90 9.00
C LEU A 59 -0.11 6.45 10.41
N PRO A 60 -0.91 7.47 10.79
CA PRO A 60 -1.07 7.85 12.18
C PRO A 60 -1.44 6.64 13.05
N SER A 61 -1.01 6.61 14.31
CA SER A 61 -1.26 5.50 15.23
C SER A 61 -2.75 5.13 15.34
N ALA A 62 -3.64 6.14 15.33
CA ALA A 62 -5.10 5.95 15.33
C ALA A 62 -5.62 5.14 14.13
N TYR A 63 -4.90 5.17 13.01
CA TYR A 63 -5.22 4.49 11.76
C TYR A 63 -4.61 3.10 11.64
N GLN A 64 -3.52 2.84 12.36
CA GLN A 64 -2.87 1.54 12.37
C GLN A 64 -3.79 0.45 12.91
N LYS A 65 -4.66 0.80 13.88
CA LYS A 65 -5.70 -0.09 14.39
C LYS A 65 -6.69 -0.51 13.28
N ASP A 66 -7.19 0.44 12.50
CA ASP A 66 -8.12 0.14 11.39
C ASP A 66 -7.45 -0.72 10.33
N ALA A 67 -6.21 -0.37 9.96
CA ALA A 67 -5.42 -1.17 9.03
C ALA A 67 -5.26 -2.62 9.52
N PHE A 68 -4.95 -2.80 10.81
CA PHE A 68 -4.86 -4.12 11.43
C PHE A 68 -6.20 -4.87 11.40
N GLU A 69 -7.30 -4.22 11.79
CA GLU A 69 -8.65 -4.82 11.78
C GLU A 69 -9.08 -5.24 10.38
N TRP A 70 -8.79 -4.44 9.35
CA TRP A 70 -9.08 -4.81 7.97
C TRP A 70 -8.27 -6.00 7.51
N VAL A 71 -6.98 -6.06 7.84
CA VAL A 71 -6.11 -7.19 7.47
C VAL A 71 -6.55 -8.47 8.16
N LEU A 72 -6.94 -8.41 9.42
CA LEU A 72 -7.53 -9.57 10.10
C LEU A 72 -8.83 -10.02 9.44
N ALA A 73 -9.69 -9.08 9.03
CA ALA A 73 -10.99 -9.40 8.47
C ALA A 73 -10.96 -9.84 6.99
N LYS A 74 -10.03 -9.29 6.20
CA LYS A 74 -10.04 -9.37 4.73
C LYS A 74 -8.70 -9.80 4.12
N GLY A 75 -7.63 -9.88 4.88
CA GLY A 75 -6.32 -10.35 4.44
C GLY A 75 -5.65 -9.43 3.41
N MET A 76 -4.90 -10.03 2.47
CA MET A 76 -4.16 -9.29 1.44
C MET A 76 -5.00 -8.28 0.62
N PRO A 77 -6.27 -8.58 0.24
CA PRO A 77 -7.13 -7.59 -0.41
C PRO A 77 -7.23 -6.23 0.28
N SER A 78 -7.27 -6.16 1.61
CA SER A 78 -7.32 -4.86 2.30
C SER A 78 -5.99 -4.13 2.28
N LEU A 79 -4.85 -4.84 2.32
CA LEU A 79 -3.53 -4.20 2.15
C LEU A 79 -3.37 -3.59 0.77
N ILE A 80 -3.79 -4.32 -0.26
CA ILE A 80 -3.75 -3.82 -1.63
C ILE A 80 -4.63 -2.56 -1.76
N ALA A 81 -5.88 -2.64 -1.27
CA ALA A 81 -6.81 -1.51 -1.29
C ALA A 81 -6.26 -0.30 -0.52
N LEU A 82 -5.70 -0.53 0.67
CA LEU A 82 -5.08 0.49 1.50
C LEU A 82 -3.87 1.14 0.82
N THR A 83 -3.02 0.36 0.15
CA THR A 83 -1.88 0.88 -0.61
C THR A 83 -2.35 1.84 -1.68
N VAL A 84 -3.31 1.42 -2.51
CA VAL A 84 -3.82 2.23 -3.61
C VAL A 84 -4.50 3.48 -3.05
N ALA A 85 -5.31 3.37 -2.00
CA ALA A 85 -5.96 4.50 -1.36
C ALA A 85 -4.96 5.54 -0.81
N ILE A 86 -3.90 5.08 -0.11
CA ILE A 86 -2.85 5.97 0.40
C ILE A 86 -2.18 6.71 -0.77
N LEU A 87 -1.78 6.00 -1.82
CA LEU A 87 -1.09 6.59 -2.95
C LEU A 87 -2.00 7.56 -3.73
N GLU A 88 -3.24 7.17 -3.96
CA GLU A 88 -4.21 7.96 -4.72
C GLU A 88 -4.54 9.27 -4.01
N VAL A 89 -4.85 9.24 -2.71
CA VAL A 89 -5.20 10.47 -2.00
C VAL A 89 -3.97 11.37 -1.80
N ASN A 90 -2.76 10.82 -1.74
CA ASN A 90 -1.54 11.61 -1.60
C ASN A 90 -0.94 12.08 -2.94
N THR A 91 -1.55 11.77 -4.10
CA THR A 91 -1.04 12.04 -5.45
C THR A 91 -0.34 13.39 -5.59
N ASP A 92 -0.99 14.48 -5.16
CA ASP A 92 -0.44 15.84 -5.32
C ASP A 92 0.86 16.06 -4.53
N VAL A 93 0.99 15.44 -3.35
CA VAL A 93 2.24 15.48 -2.59
C VAL A 93 3.31 14.61 -3.21
N LEU A 94 2.95 13.44 -3.75
CA LEU A 94 3.91 12.57 -4.43
C LEU A 94 4.53 13.29 -5.64
N LEU A 95 3.71 14.01 -6.42
CA LEU A 95 4.17 14.83 -7.54
C LEU A 95 5.12 15.95 -7.10
N ARG A 96 4.78 16.70 -6.04
CA ARG A 96 5.67 17.74 -5.49
C ARG A 96 6.99 17.18 -4.98
N VAL A 97 6.97 16.01 -4.35
CA VAL A 97 8.20 15.33 -3.89
C VAL A 97 9.07 14.96 -5.08
N ASP A 98 8.50 14.42 -6.15
CA ASP A 98 9.25 14.07 -7.36
C ASP A 98 9.89 15.30 -8.03
N GLU A 99 9.12 16.40 -8.17
CA GLU A 99 9.62 17.69 -8.67
C GLU A 99 10.82 18.19 -7.87
N MET A 100 10.76 18.13 -6.54
CA MET A 100 11.84 18.58 -5.67
C MET A 100 13.12 17.73 -5.78
N HIS A 101 13.00 16.46 -6.14
CA HIS A 101 14.13 15.53 -6.23
C HIS A 101 14.64 15.34 -7.68
N ARG A 102 14.20 16.20 -8.62
CA ARG A 102 14.58 16.19 -10.05
C ARG A 102 14.36 14.86 -10.75
N GLY A 103 13.20 14.23 -10.52
CA GLY A 103 12.72 13.11 -11.32
C GLY A 103 13.61 11.87 -11.29
N GLY A 104 13.16 10.81 -10.64
CA GLY A 104 13.81 9.52 -10.89
C GLY A 104 13.34 8.39 -10.04
N HIS A 105 13.24 8.54 -8.72
CA HIS A 105 12.98 7.39 -7.85
C HIS A 105 12.27 7.81 -6.57
N LEU A 106 10.94 7.99 -6.62
CA LEU A 106 10.12 8.08 -5.40
C LEU A 106 10.38 6.89 -4.48
N GLN A 107 10.78 5.73 -5.01
CA GLN A 107 11.10 4.55 -4.22
C GLN A 107 12.13 4.76 -3.09
N LYS A 108 13.12 5.66 -3.26
CA LYS A 108 14.13 5.95 -2.22
C LYS A 108 13.76 7.14 -1.35
N ASN A 109 13.08 8.12 -1.93
CA ASN A 109 12.89 9.43 -1.31
C ASN A 109 11.49 9.62 -0.75
N LEU A 110 10.47 8.89 -1.21
CA LEU A 110 9.10 9.05 -0.72
C LEU A 110 8.99 8.72 0.77
N TRP A 111 9.61 7.61 1.16
CA TRP A 111 9.54 7.03 2.52
C TRP A 111 10.39 7.80 3.54
N ASN A 112 11.42 8.48 3.06
CA ASN A 112 12.36 9.26 3.87
C ASN A 112 12.21 10.78 3.68
N SER A 113 11.29 11.23 2.80
CA SER A 113 11.14 12.65 2.49
C SER A 113 10.67 13.41 3.73
N PRO A 114 11.26 14.58 4.04
CA PRO A 114 10.76 15.48 5.06
C PRO A 114 9.30 15.87 4.84
N LEU A 115 8.81 15.90 3.58
CA LEU A 115 7.41 16.20 3.30
C LEU A 115 6.45 15.09 3.79
N TRP A 116 6.94 13.85 3.85
CA TRP A 116 6.21 12.69 4.36
C TRP A 116 6.42 12.50 5.88
N THR A 117 7.65 12.72 6.37
CA THR A 117 8.05 12.49 7.78
C THR A 117 7.85 13.68 8.71
N GLN A 118 7.79 14.93 8.21
CA GLN A 118 7.36 16.06 9.05
C GLN A 118 5.90 15.93 9.50
N ALA A 119 5.11 15.04 8.88
CA ALA A 119 3.74 14.73 9.29
C ALA A 119 3.66 13.90 10.56
N THR A 120 4.75 13.23 10.91
CA THR A 120 4.80 12.30 12.05
C THR A 120 5.60 12.85 13.24
N GLN A 121 6.31 13.97 13.09
CA GLN A 121 7.19 14.55 14.14
C GLN A 121 6.60 15.75 14.90
N GLY A 122 5.29 15.77 15.17
CA GLY A 122 4.68 16.72 16.10
C GLY A 122 4.65 18.20 15.67
N ARG A 123 5.12 18.52 14.47
CA ARG A 123 4.73 19.73 13.74
C ARG A 123 3.55 19.38 12.83
N PRO A 124 2.55 20.26 12.67
CA PRO A 124 1.50 20.01 11.69
C PRO A 124 2.17 19.96 10.32
N ALA A 125 2.36 18.77 9.76
CA ALA A 125 2.71 18.74 8.36
C ALA A 125 1.55 19.29 7.58
N THR A 126 1.90 20.15 6.66
CA THR A 126 1.14 20.43 5.45
C THR A 126 1.13 19.24 4.49
N ALA A 127 1.34 18.00 4.96
CA ALA A 127 0.95 16.81 4.23
C ALA A 127 -0.59 16.79 4.20
N PRO A 128 -1.25 16.48 3.09
CA PRO A 128 -2.68 16.43 3.00
C PRO A 128 -3.13 15.39 4.01
N GLN A 129 -3.70 15.86 5.12
CA GLN A 129 -4.32 14.99 6.10
C GLN A 129 -5.55 14.40 5.43
N VAL A 130 -5.36 13.24 4.82
CA VAL A 130 -6.46 12.41 4.38
C VAL A 130 -7.29 12.13 5.61
N SER A 131 -8.51 12.65 5.64
CA SER A 131 -9.38 12.45 6.78
C SER A 131 -9.63 10.97 6.96
N ARG A 132 -9.92 10.57 8.21
CA ARG A 132 -10.19 9.15 8.48
C ARG A 132 -11.41 8.59 7.74
N ALA A 133 -12.30 9.47 7.32
CA ALA A 133 -13.40 9.09 6.47
C ALA A 133 -12.93 8.78 5.04
N ALA A 134 -12.13 9.68 4.44
CA ALA A 134 -11.74 9.57 3.04
C ALA A 134 -10.93 8.30 2.73
N LEU A 135 -10.00 7.89 3.60
CA LEU A 135 -9.26 6.65 3.38
C LEU A 135 -10.16 5.43 3.57
N ASN A 136 -11.05 5.44 4.57
CA ASN A 136 -11.96 4.32 4.84
C ASN A 136 -12.94 4.10 3.68
N ASP A 137 -13.55 5.17 3.19
CA ASP A 137 -14.46 5.14 2.04
C ASP A 137 -13.74 4.63 0.80
N ARG A 138 -12.50 5.08 0.59
CA ARG A 138 -11.73 4.66 -0.58
C ARG A 138 -11.30 3.20 -0.50
N VAL A 139 -10.87 2.73 0.67
CA VAL A 139 -10.56 1.31 0.91
C VAL A 139 -11.79 0.44 0.66
N ALA A 140 -12.96 0.84 1.18
CA ALA A 140 -14.21 0.11 0.96
C ALA A 140 -14.57 0.01 -0.52
N ALA A 141 -14.39 1.10 -1.28
CA ALA A 141 -14.63 1.12 -2.73
C ALA A 141 -13.68 0.24 -3.53
N LEU A 142 -12.41 0.11 -3.10
CA LEU A 142 -11.39 -0.68 -3.79
C LEU A 142 -11.41 -2.17 -3.43
N LEU A 143 -11.91 -2.51 -2.25
CA LEU A 143 -11.86 -3.86 -1.69
C LEU A 143 -12.41 -4.96 -2.62
N PRO A 144 -13.57 -4.80 -3.30
CA PRO A 144 -14.08 -5.83 -4.20
C PRO A 144 -13.13 -6.14 -5.37
N GLU A 145 -12.51 -5.11 -5.94
CA GLU A 145 -11.60 -5.28 -7.08
C GLU A 145 -10.23 -5.80 -6.64
N SER A 146 -9.72 -5.35 -5.50
CA SER A 146 -8.52 -5.92 -4.87
C SER A 146 -8.69 -7.41 -4.60
N ALA A 147 -9.85 -7.82 -4.08
CA ALA A 147 -10.15 -9.23 -3.84
C ALA A 147 -10.22 -10.04 -5.15
N ARG A 148 -10.87 -9.47 -6.18
CA ARG A 148 -10.97 -10.12 -7.50
C ARG A 148 -9.59 -10.38 -8.11
N TRP A 149 -8.73 -9.36 -8.19
CA TRP A 149 -7.39 -9.52 -8.76
C TRP A 149 -6.54 -10.48 -7.93
N TYR A 150 -6.53 -10.33 -6.61
CA TYR A 150 -5.78 -11.22 -5.73
C TYR A 150 -6.18 -12.68 -5.91
N LYS A 151 -7.49 -12.98 -5.96
CA LYS A 151 -7.99 -14.35 -6.18
C LYS A 151 -7.55 -14.90 -7.53
N SER A 152 -7.50 -14.08 -8.57
CA SER A 152 -7.09 -14.53 -9.91
C SER A 152 -5.63 -14.98 -9.96
N PHE A 153 -4.73 -14.26 -9.30
CA PHE A 153 -3.31 -14.62 -9.21
C PHE A 153 -3.08 -15.80 -8.27
N ALA A 154 -3.75 -15.83 -7.12
CA ALA A 154 -3.69 -16.96 -6.19
C ALA A 154 -4.15 -18.27 -6.85
N ALA A 155 -5.21 -18.23 -7.67
CA ALA A 155 -5.68 -19.39 -8.43
C ALA A 155 -4.68 -19.83 -9.50
N ALA A 156 -4.05 -18.89 -10.21
CA ALA A 156 -3.05 -19.18 -11.23
C ALA A 156 -1.80 -19.86 -10.65
N ASP A 157 -1.32 -19.40 -9.49
CA ASP A 157 -0.18 -20.02 -8.80
C ASP A 157 -0.53 -21.43 -8.28
N ALA A 158 -1.75 -21.64 -7.76
CA ALA A 158 -2.20 -22.97 -7.32
C ALA A 158 -2.28 -24.00 -8.48
N THR A 159 -2.54 -23.56 -9.71
CA THR A 159 -2.54 -24.45 -10.90
C THR A 159 -1.16 -24.79 -11.45
N ARG A 160 -0.10 -24.13 -10.97
CA ARG A 160 1.29 -24.36 -11.40
C ARG A 160 2.10 -25.22 -10.43
N SER A 161 1.48 -25.58 -9.30
CA SER A 161 2.06 -26.39 -8.21
C SER A 161 1.59 -27.83 -8.33
#